data_AF-B1MW40-F1
#
_entry.id   AF-B1MW40-F1
#
_cell.length_a   1.000
_cell.length_b   1.000
_cell.length_c   1.000
_cell.angle_alpha   90.00
_cell.angle_beta   90.00
_cell.angle_gamma   90.00
#
_symmetry.space_group_name_H-M   'P 1'
#
loop_
_entity.id
_entity.type
_entity.pdbx_description
1 polymer ?
#
loop_
_entity_poly.entity_id
_entity_poly.type
_entity_poly.pdbx_seq_one_letter_code
_entity_poly.pdbx_strand_id
1 'polypeptide(L)'
;MNKKNQAIIAILATLVLVGISMITAVGTNATNEMKLNSKMLLASVSTVVIISVIIGALINKLFIWLSQLGQEDQHTVSFLTSWYAGSISALPMAIVNVFAITVLTLYKSGNTSVNIISSIISAIIYTLILRKENVITKRTQIIYFVIIVVLTVAMNVVTKFAFK
;
A
#
# COMPACT_ATOMS: atom_id res chain seq x y z
N MET A 1 -9.20 12.90 -14.27
CA MET A 1 -8.31 14.03 -13.84
C MET A 1 -7.16 14.23 -14.84
N ASN A 2 -6.55 15.41 -15.00
CA ASN A 2 -5.39 15.57 -15.91
C ASN A 2 -4.15 14.83 -15.35
N LYS A 3 -3.33 14.23 -16.23
CA LYS A 3 -2.11 13.48 -15.91
C LYS A 3 -1.13 14.26 -15.03
N LYS A 4 -0.99 15.57 -15.26
CA LYS A 4 -0.15 16.45 -14.43
C LYS A 4 -0.59 16.45 -12.96
N ASN A 5 -1.90 16.56 -12.71
CA ASN A 5 -2.44 16.57 -11.36
C ASN A 5 -2.34 15.19 -10.71
N GLN A 6 -2.54 14.11 -11.47
CA GLN A 6 -2.30 12.74 -10.98
C GLN A 6 -0.85 12.55 -10.52
N ALA A 7 0.12 13.03 -11.28
CA ALA A 7 1.54 12.94 -10.91
C ALA A 7 1.86 13.74 -9.64
N ILE A 8 1.40 14.99 -9.55
CA ILE A 8 1.62 15.84 -8.38
C ILE A 8 1.03 15.17 -7.12
N ILE A 9 -0.21 14.67 -7.20
CA ILE A 9 -0.86 14.04 -6.05
C ILE A 9 -0.16 12.71 -5.70
N ALA A 10 0.26 11.91 -6.68
CA ALA A 10 1.00 10.67 -6.42
C ALA A 10 2.33 10.94 -5.69
N ILE A 11 3.06 11.98 -6.10
CA ILE A 11 4.31 12.42 -5.45
C ILE A 11 4.01 12.86 -4.02
N LEU A 12 3.04 13.76 -3.81
CA LEU A 12 2.67 14.26 -2.48
C LEU A 12 2.22 13.11 -1.55
N ALA A 13 1.37 12.21 -2.03
CA ALA A 13 0.94 11.05 -1.26
C ALA A 13 2.12 10.14 -0.89
N THR A 14 3.06 9.93 -1.80
CA THR A 14 4.27 9.14 -1.54
C THR A 14 5.15 9.81 -0.48
N LEU A 15 5.32 11.14 -0.53
CA LEU A 15 6.06 11.89 0.49
C LEU A 15 5.40 11.79 1.87
N VAL A 16 4.07 11.84 1.93
CA VAL A 16 3.33 11.66 3.19
C VAL A 16 3.55 10.24 3.73
N LEU A 17 3.49 9.20 2.89
CA LEU A 17 3.78 7.81 3.31
C LEU A 17 5.22 7.65 3.84
N VAL A 18 6.19 8.33 3.21
CA VAL A 18 7.58 8.37 3.72
C VAL A 18 7.62 9.00 5.11
N GLY A 19 6.99 10.17 5.31
CA GLY A 19 6.94 10.84 6.62
C GLY A 19 6.28 9.99 7.72
N ILE A 20 5.16 9.34 7.40
CA ILE A 20 4.47 8.40 8.30
C ILE A 20 5.40 7.22 8.68
N SER A 21 6.09 6.65 7.70
CA SER A 21 7.01 5.53 7.94
C SER A 21 8.22 5.94 8.78
N MET A 22 8.75 7.15 8.57
CA MET A 22 9.81 7.72 9.41
C MET A 22 9.37 7.89 10.87
N ILE A 23 8.18 8.47 11.11
CA ILE A 23 7.63 8.62 12.47
C ILE A 23 7.52 7.26 13.16
N THR A 24 7.00 6.26 12.43
CA THR A 24 6.86 4.89 12.95
C THR A 24 8.21 4.26 13.26
N ALA A 25 9.21 4.43 12.38
CA ALA A 25 10.55 3.88 12.57
C ALA A 25 11.27 4.51 13.76
N VAL A 26 11.16 5.83 13.95
CA VAL A 26 11.73 6.52 15.12
C VAL A 26 11.03 6.09 16.40
N GLY A 27 9.69 6.01 16.40
CA GLY A 27 8.93 5.56 17.57
C GLY A 27 9.23 4.11 17.99
N THR A 28 9.56 3.24 17.03
CA THR A 28 9.90 1.82 17.30
C THR A 28 11.39 1.60 17.61
N ASN A 29 12.30 2.41 17.07
CA ASN A 29 13.72 2.34 17.44
C ASN A 29 14.02 3.00 18.80
N ALA A 30 13.16 3.91 19.28
CA ALA A 30 13.27 4.40 20.65
C ALA A 30 12.96 3.31 21.69
N THR A 31 12.21 2.26 21.31
CA THR A 31 11.78 1.19 22.22
C THR A 31 12.59 -0.10 22.08
N ASN A 32 13.15 -0.37 20.89
CA ASN A 32 14.04 -1.51 20.66
C ASN A 32 15.49 -1.02 20.66
N GLU A 33 16.33 -1.52 21.57
CA GLU A 33 17.72 -1.08 21.89
C GLU A 33 18.75 -1.05 20.72
N MET A 34 18.32 -1.20 19.46
CA MET A 34 19.15 -0.99 18.27
C MET A 34 19.47 0.49 18.09
N LYS A 35 20.68 0.88 18.50
CA LYS A 35 21.29 2.19 18.21
C LYS A 35 21.75 2.28 16.74
N LEU A 36 20.81 2.23 15.79
CA LEU A 36 21.12 2.62 14.42
C LEU A 36 21.34 4.14 14.38
N ASN A 37 22.32 4.62 13.62
CA ASN A 37 22.48 6.05 13.36
C ASN A 37 21.18 6.59 12.74
N SER A 38 20.56 7.58 13.40
CA SER A 38 19.24 8.10 13.02
C SER A 38 19.18 8.59 11.58
N LYS A 39 20.29 9.15 11.05
CA LYS A 39 20.38 9.56 9.63
C LYS A 39 20.32 8.36 8.68
N MET A 40 21.02 7.28 9.02
CA MET A 40 21.06 6.06 8.21
C MET A 40 19.72 5.30 8.26
N LEU A 41 19.07 5.30 9.43
CA LEU A 41 17.71 4.79 9.59
C LEU A 41 16.72 5.55 8.71
N LEU A 42 16.68 6.88 8.80
CA LEU A 42 15.73 7.68 8.04
C LEU A 42 15.97 7.56 6.53
N ALA A 43 17.22 7.54 6.09
CA ALA A 43 17.56 7.32 4.68
C ALA A 43 17.09 5.95 4.19
N SER A 44 17.40 4.86 4.90
CA SER A 44 17.01 3.51 4.51
C SER A 44 15.48 3.33 4.47
N VAL A 45 14.76 3.81 5.49
CA VAL A 45 13.29 3.77 5.53
C VAL A 45 12.69 4.52 4.34
N SER A 46 13.19 5.71 4.03
CA SER A 46 12.72 6.51 2.88
C SER A 46 12.89 5.76 1.57
N THR A 47 14.09 5.23 1.34
CA THR A 47 14.41 4.49 0.12
C THR A 47 13.54 3.25 -0.02
N VAL A 48 13.38 2.47 1.05
CA VAL A 48 12.54 1.27 1.05
C VAL A 48 11.09 1.62 0.73
N VAL A 49 10.54 2.68 1.32
CA VAL A 49 9.15 3.11 1.06
C VAL A 49 8.96 3.55 -0.39
N ILE A 50 9.87 4.38 -0.92
CA ILE A 50 9.79 4.85 -2.32
C ILE A 50 9.85 3.66 -3.29
N ILE A 51 10.81 2.75 -3.09
CA ILE A 51 10.94 1.55 -3.91
C ILE A 51 9.68 0.69 -3.82
N SER A 52 9.16 0.47 -2.60
CA SER A 52 7.96 -0.34 -2.37
C SER A 52 6.72 0.25 -3.04
N VAL A 53 6.57 1.58 -3.05
CA VAL A 53 5.46 2.26 -3.72
C VAL A 53 5.56 2.09 -5.24
N ILE A 54 6.75 2.25 -5.82
CA ILE A 54 6.97 2.09 -7.27
C ILE A 54 6.74 0.64 -7.71
N ILE A 55 7.36 -0.32 -7.00
CA ILE A 55 7.18 -1.75 -7.27
C ILE A 55 5.71 -2.14 -7.06
N GLY A 56 5.07 -1.67 -5.99
CA GLY A 56 3.66 -1.91 -5.71
C GLY A 56 2.75 -1.41 -6.83
N ALA A 57 3.03 -0.24 -7.43
CA ALA A 57 2.28 0.26 -8.57
C ALA A 57 2.39 -0.64 -9.80
N LEU A 58 3.57 -1.23 -10.05
CA LEU A 58 3.79 -2.19 -11.14
C LEU A 58 3.06 -3.51 -10.88
N ILE A 59 3.14 -4.02 -9.65
CA ILE A 59 2.47 -5.26 -9.23
C ILE A 59 0.95 -5.09 -9.32
N ASN A 60 0.39 -3.99 -8.81
CA ASN A 60 -1.05 -3.74 -8.90
C ASN A 60 -1.51 -3.62 -10.36
N LYS A 61 -0.71 -2.97 -11.22
CA LYS A 61 -1.00 -2.91 -12.66
C LYS A 61 -1.04 -4.31 -13.27
N LEU A 62 -0.07 -5.17 -12.93
CA LEU A 62 -0.04 -6.56 -13.38
C LEU A 62 -1.28 -7.35 -12.91
N PHE A 63 -1.67 -7.20 -11.64
CA PHE A 63 -2.86 -7.88 -11.12
C PHE A 63 -4.16 -7.36 -11.72
N ILE A 64 -4.26 -6.08 -12.05
CA ILE A 64 -5.40 -5.56 -12.81
C ILE A 64 -5.45 -6.21 -14.19
N TRP A 65 -4.33 -6.30 -14.89
CA TRP A 65 -4.27 -7.00 -16.17
C TRP A 65 -4.70 -8.47 -16.04
N LEU A 66 -4.19 -9.20 -15.04
CA LEU A 66 -4.59 -10.58 -14.75
C LEU A 66 -6.09 -10.70 -14.46
N SER A 67 -6.67 -9.73 -13.74
CA SER A 67 -8.10 -9.73 -13.41
C SER A 67 -9.01 -9.46 -14.61
N GLN A 68 -8.46 -9.00 -15.74
CA GLN A 68 -9.17 -8.77 -17.00
C GLN A 68 -9.06 -9.94 -17.99
N LEU A 69 -8.28 -10.99 -17.69
CA LEU A 69 -8.14 -12.15 -18.58
C LEU A 69 -9.51 -12.80 -18.85
N GLY A 70 -9.84 -12.99 -20.12
CA GLY A 70 -11.12 -13.56 -20.56
C GLY A 70 -12.32 -12.60 -20.48
N GLN A 71 -12.09 -11.29 -20.31
CA GLN A 71 -13.12 -10.25 -20.45
C GLN A 71 -13.11 -9.67 -21.87
N GLU A 72 -14.29 -9.35 -22.41
CA GLU A 72 -14.46 -8.74 -23.73
C GLU A 72 -13.91 -7.31 -23.78
N ASP A 73 -14.12 -6.53 -22.70
CA ASP A 73 -13.60 -5.17 -22.56
C ASP A 73 -12.33 -5.16 -21.69
N GLN A 74 -11.17 -5.00 -22.32
CA GLN A 74 -9.88 -4.85 -21.63
C GLN A 74 -9.49 -3.36 -21.54
N HIS A 75 -9.37 -2.87 -20.31
CA HIS A 75 -8.96 -1.50 -20.04
C HIS A 75 -7.50 -1.45 -19.59
N THR A 76 -6.68 -0.68 -20.29
CA THR A 76 -5.27 -0.53 -19.93
C THR A 76 -5.09 0.50 -18.83
N VAL A 77 -4.61 0.06 -17.65
CA VAL A 77 -4.24 0.96 -16.57
C VAL A 77 -2.79 1.43 -16.77
N SER A 78 -2.61 2.74 -16.88
CA SER A 78 -1.27 3.33 -16.99
C SER A 78 -0.50 3.21 -15.67
N PHE A 79 0.84 3.19 -15.73
CA PHE A 79 1.67 3.19 -14.51
C PHE A 79 1.33 4.38 -13.60
N LEU A 80 1.18 5.58 -14.19
CA LEU A 80 0.83 6.79 -13.45
C LEU A 80 -0.50 6.66 -12.70
N THR A 81 -1.50 6.07 -13.35
CA THR A 81 -2.83 5.84 -12.76
C THR A 81 -2.76 4.81 -11.63
N SER A 82 -2.00 3.73 -11.82
CA SER A 82 -1.76 2.72 -10.79
C SER A 82 -0.99 3.29 -9.59
N TRP A 83 0.04 4.09 -9.83
CA TRP A 83 0.82 4.75 -8.78
C TRP A 83 -0.04 5.75 -8.00
N TYR A 84 -0.77 6.61 -8.69
CA TYR A 84 -1.72 7.55 -8.08
C TYR A 84 -2.75 6.84 -7.18
N ALA A 85 -3.45 5.83 -7.73
CA ALA A 85 -4.45 5.10 -6.97
C ALA A 85 -3.83 4.33 -5.79
N GLY A 86 -2.65 3.73 -6.01
CA GLY A 86 -1.90 2.99 -5.00
C GLY A 86 -1.52 3.86 -3.81
N SER A 87 -0.82 4.97 -4.06
CA SER A 87 -0.37 5.87 -3.00
C SER A 87 -1.53 6.47 -2.21
N ILE A 88 -2.61 6.89 -2.86
CA ILE A 88 -3.78 7.41 -2.15
C ILE A 88 -4.47 6.33 -1.31
N SER A 89 -4.63 5.13 -1.86
CA SER A 89 -5.33 4.04 -1.16
C SER A 89 -4.63 3.58 0.11
N ALA A 90 -3.32 3.78 0.22
CA ALA A 90 -2.54 3.43 1.40
C ALA A 90 -2.66 4.48 2.52
N LEU A 91 -2.96 5.74 2.20
CA LEU A 91 -2.92 6.84 3.18
C LEU A 91 -3.89 6.68 4.36
N PRO A 92 -5.19 6.35 4.17
CA PRO A 92 -6.15 6.34 5.29
C PRO A 92 -5.71 5.38 6.40
N MET A 93 -5.34 4.16 6.04
CA MET A 93 -4.90 3.16 7.01
C MET A 93 -3.52 3.47 7.58
N ALA A 94 -2.61 4.04 6.79
CA ALA A 94 -1.31 4.46 7.28
C ALA A 94 -1.43 5.55 8.37
N ILE A 95 -2.33 6.52 8.18
CA ILE A 95 -2.63 7.57 9.17
C ILE A 95 -3.26 6.97 10.43
N VAL A 96 -4.29 6.14 10.28
CA VAL A 96 -4.96 5.47 11.41
C VAL A 96 -3.97 4.62 12.20
N ASN A 97 -3.13 3.84 11.51
CA ASN A 97 -2.15 2.96 12.15
C ASN A 97 -1.10 3.76 12.93
N VAL A 98 -0.55 4.84 12.36
CA VAL A 98 0.41 5.68 13.09
C VAL A 98 -0.21 6.32 14.32
N PHE A 99 -1.46 6.79 14.22
CA PHE A 99 -2.16 7.31 15.38
C PHE A 99 -2.36 6.24 16.46
N ALA A 100 -2.85 5.06 16.08
CA ALA A 100 -3.13 3.96 17.00
C ALA A 100 -1.86 3.41 17.69
N ILE A 101 -0.74 3.32 16.97
CA ILE A 101 0.53 2.80 17.50
C ILE A 101 1.25 3.86 18.34
N THR A 102 1.40 5.08 17.80
CA THR A 102 2.25 6.12 18.40
C THR A 102 1.54 6.90 19.50
N VAL A 103 0.25 7.22 19.32
CA VAL A 103 -0.50 8.06 20.25
C VAL A 103 -1.25 7.22 21.28
N LEU A 104 -1.95 6.18 20.83
CA LEU A 104 -2.80 5.37 21.70
C LEU A 104 -2.13 4.08 22.22
N THR A 105 -1.00 3.68 21.64
CA THR A 105 -0.27 2.45 21.99
C THR A 105 -1.18 1.20 22.00
N LEU A 106 -2.18 1.15 21.12
CA LEU A 106 -3.22 0.12 21.13
C LEU A 106 -2.72 -1.27 20.74
N TYR A 107 -1.70 -1.34 19.88
CA TYR A 107 -1.07 -2.57 19.46
C TYR A 107 0.36 -2.32 19.01
N LYS A 108 1.18 -3.39 19.03
CA LYS A 108 2.55 -3.34 18.55
C LYS A 108 2.60 -3.18 17.03
N SER A 109 3.62 -2.46 16.56
CA SER A 109 3.98 -2.44 15.13
C SER A 109 4.13 -3.87 14.60
N GLY A 110 3.56 -4.14 13.43
CA GLY A 110 3.58 -5.47 12.82
C GLY A 110 2.44 -6.41 13.24
N ASN A 111 1.37 -5.90 13.88
CA ASN A 111 0.18 -6.70 14.18
C ASN A 111 -0.44 -7.29 12.89
N THR A 112 -0.43 -8.62 12.77
CA THR A 112 -0.88 -9.34 11.58
C THR A 112 -2.34 -9.05 11.21
N SER A 113 -3.24 -9.01 12.19
CA SER A 113 -4.67 -8.77 11.94
C SER A 113 -4.91 -7.37 11.39
N VAL A 114 -4.25 -6.36 11.98
CA VAL A 114 -4.35 -4.96 11.51
C VAL A 114 -3.74 -4.82 10.11
N ASN A 115 -2.63 -5.50 9.83
CA ASN A 115 -2.01 -5.48 8.51
C ASN A 115 -2.95 -6.06 7.44
N ILE A 116 -3.59 -7.21 7.71
CA ILE A 116 -4.57 -7.83 6.80
C ILE A 116 -5.72 -6.86 6.54
N ILE A 117 -6.32 -6.29 7.59
CA ILE A 117 -7.44 -5.34 7.47
C ILE A 117 -7.00 -4.12 6.67
N SER A 118 -5.81 -3.58 6.94
CA SER A 118 -5.26 -2.42 6.23
C SER A 118 -5.09 -2.70 4.74
N SER A 119 -4.51 -3.86 4.39
CA SER A 119 -4.33 -4.28 3.00
C SER A 119 -5.66 -4.44 2.26
N ILE A 120 -6.68 -5.02 2.90
CA ILE A 120 -8.02 -5.18 2.31
C ILE A 120 -8.67 -3.81 2.07
N ILE A 121 -8.64 -2.92 3.05
CA ILE A 121 -9.22 -1.57 2.91
C ILE A 121 -8.50 -0.79 1.79
N SER A 122 -7.17 -0.84 1.75
CA SER A 122 -6.41 -0.20 0.67
C SER A 122 -6.75 -0.80 -0.70
N ALA A 123 -6.93 -2.11 -0.82
CA ALA A 123 -7.33 -2.73 -2.09
C ALA A 123 -8.74 -2.30 -2.55
N ILE A 124 -9.68 -2.15 -1.62
CA ILE A 124 -11.01 -1.62 -1.90
C ILE A 124 -10.91 -0.17 -2.41
N ILE A 125 -10.19 0.69 -1.69
CA ILE A 125 -10.04 2.10 -2.08
C ILE A 125 -9.32 2.21 -3.43
N TYR A 126 -8.27 1.42 -3.65
CA TYR A 126 -7.53 1.37 -4.92
C TYR A 126 -8.46 1.10 -6.10
N THR A 127 -9.25 0.01 -6.02
CA THR A 127 -10.18 -0.34 -7.10
C THR A 127 -11.33 0.65 -7.26
N LEU A 128 -11.81 1.26 -6.17
CA LEU A 128 -12.81 2.34 -6.24
C LEU A 128 -12.27 3.57 -6.99
N ILE A 129 -11.01 3.97 -6.76
CA ILE A 129 -10.36 5.06 -7.49
C ILE A 129 -10.27 4.72 -8.97
N LEU A 130 -9.76 3.53 -9.32
CA LEU A 130 -9.65 3.10 -10.71
C LEU A 130 -11.01 3.06 -11.41
N ARG A 131 -12.06 2.59 -10.73
CA ARG A 131 -13.40 2.54 -11.29
C ARG A 131 -14.00 3.93 -11.47
N LYS A 132 -13.74 4.86 -10.55
CA LYS A 132 -14.17 6.27 -10.68
C LYS A 132 -13.51 6.97 -11.87
N GLU A 133 -12.27 6.59 -12.21
CA GLU A 133 -11.57 7.09 -13.41
C GLU A 133 -11.92 6.30 -14.69
N ASN A 134 -12.91 5.38 -14.64
CA ASN A 134 -13.37 4.55 -15.76
C ASN A 134 -12.26 3.70 -16.42
N VAL A 135 -11.26 3.28 -15.65
CA VAL A 135 -10.15 2.45 -16.17
C VAL A 135 -10.27 0.97 -15.82
N ILE A 136 -11.35 0.56 -15.12
CA ILE A 136 -11.70 -0.84 -14.85
C ILE A 136 -13.22 -1.03 -14.77
N THR A 137 -13.70 -2.26 -14.99
CA THR A 137 -15.12 -2.61 -14.85
C THR A 137 -15.47 -3.11 -13.44
N LYS A 138 -16.78 -3.24 -13.15
CA LYS A 138 -17.26 -3.92 -11.93
C LYS A 138 -16.73 -5.34 -11.81
N ARG A 139 -16.65 -6.07 -12.92
CA ARG A 139 -16.17 -7.46 -12.97
C ARG A 139 -14.68 -7.53 -12.63
N THR A 140 -13.86 -6.65 -13.21
CA THR A 140 -12.44 -6.50 -12.87
C THR A 140 -12.23 -6.23 -11.38
N GLN A 141 -13.03 -5.32 -10.80
CA GLN A 141 -12.95 -4.99 -9.37
C GLN A 141 -13.18 -6.21 -8.47
N ILE A 142 -14.20 -7.04 -8.77
CA ILE A 142 -14.51 -8.24 -7.98
C ILE A 142 -13.37 -9.26 -8.08
N ILE A 143 -12.88 -9.54 -9.29
CA ILE A 143 -11.80 -10.52 -9.50
C ILE A 143 -10.51 -10.07 -8.81
N TYR A 144 -10.14 -8.79 -8.98
CA TYR A 144 -8.97 -8.22 -8.30
C TYR A 144 -9.09 -8.32 -6.78
N PHE A 145 -10.27 -8.01 -6.23
CA PHE A 145 -10.51 -8.12 -4.79
C PHE A 145 -10.28 -9.55 -4.28
N VAL A 146 -10.83 -10.55 -4.96
CA VAL A 146 -10.63 -11.96 -4.60
C VAL A 146 -9.14 -12.34 -4.63
N ILE A 147 -8.42 -11.95 -5.69
CA ILE A 147 -6.98 -12.22 -5.82
C ILE A 147 -6.21 -11.61 -4.65
N ILE A 148 -6.45 -10.33 -4.33
CA ILE A 148 -5.72 -9.65 -3.26
C ILE A 148 -6.06 -10.21 -1.88
N VAL A 149 -7.32 -10.56 -1.60
CA VAL A 149 -7.69 -11.17 -0.32
C VAL A 149 -6.97 -12.51 -0.15
N VAL A 150 -7.01 -13.37 -1.16
CA VAL A 150 -6.34 -14.68 -1.12
C VAL A 150 -4.84 -14.51 -0.94
N LEU A 151 -4.19 -13.63 -1.72
CA LEU A 151 -2.76 -13.38 -1.61
C LEU A 151 -2.37 -12.80 -0.25
N THR A 152 -3.13 -11.83 0.25
CA THR A 152 -2.86 -11.19 1.55
C THR A 152 -2.94 -12.21 2.68
N VAL A 153 -3.96 -13.07 2.69
CA VAL A 153 -4.10 -14.12 3.69
C VAL A 153 -2.98 -15.15 3.53
N ALA A 154 -2.73 -15.64 2.32
CA ALA A 154 -1.67 -16.61 2.05
C ALA A 154 -0.29 -16.12 2.50
N MET A 155 0.09 -14.88 2.16
CA MET A 155 1.37 -14.30 2.56
C MET A 155 1.52 -14.17 4.08
N ASN A 156 0.45 -13.78 4.79
CA ASN A 156 0.48 -13.66 6.26
C ASN A 156 0.49 -15.03 6.96
N VAL A 157 -0.14 -16.06 6.36
CA VAL A 157 -0.11 -17.43 6.86
C VAL A 157 1.27 -18.05 6.62
N VAL A 158 1.81 -17.94 5.40
CA VAL A 158 3.12 -18.50 5.03
C VAL A 158 4.25 -17.87 5.86
N THR A 159 4.26 -16.56 6.04
CA THR A 159 5.27 -15.89 6.89
C THR A 159 5.22 -16.36 8.35
N LYS A 160 4.04 -16.72 8.88
CA LYS A 160 3.90 -17.30 10.22
C LYS A 160 4.46 -18.72 10.34
N PHE A 161 4.49 -19.49 9.25
CA PHE A 161 5.02 -20.85 9.24
C PHE A 161 6.50 -20.93 8.83
N ALA A 162 6.97 -20.03 7.96
CA ALA A 162 8.33 -20.04 7.43
C ALA A 162 9.41 -19.54 8.42
N PHE A 163 9.01 -18.76 9.42
CA PHE A 163 9.93 -18.16 10.42
C PHE A 163 9.65 -18.66 11.85
N LYS A 164 9.13 -19.88 11.98
CA LYS A 164 8.92 -20.54 13.28
C LYS A 164 10.09 -21.43 13.64
#